data_AF-A0A1A8UDU2-F1
#
_entry.id   AF-A0A1A8UDU2-F1
#
_cell.length_a   1.000
_cell.length_b   1.000
_cell.length_c   1.000
_cell.angle_alpha   90.00
_cell.angle_beta   90.00
_cell.angle_gamma   90.00
#
_symmetry.space_group_name_H-M   'P 1'
#
loop_
_entity.id
_entity.type
_entity.pdbx_description
1 polymer ?
#
loop_
_entity_poly.entity_id
_entity_poly.type
_entity_poly.pdbx_seq_one_letter_code
_entity_poly.pdbx_strand_id
1 'polypeptide(L)' 'MGLLAFVRVGVWLSGLRAFRKGFMGNVLGEGFVLGGVFVIGRGQQGILLEHREKEFGDKVNISEVLQAAKKIPLGN' A
#
# COMPACT_ATOMS: atom_id res chain seq x y z
N MET A 1 -12.11 -15.88 8.01
CA MET A 1 -10.68 -15.52 8.04
C MET A 1 -10.39 -14.33 8.98
N GLY A 2 -11.03 -14.25 10.16
CA GLY A 2 -11.11 -12.99 10.93
C GLY A 2 -10.10 -12.79 12.09
N LEU A 3 -9.50 -13.86 12.61
CA LEU A 3 -8.59 -13.78 13.77
C LEU A 3 -7.11 -14.10 13.45
N LEU A 4 -6.87 -14.89 12.39
CA LEU A 4 -5.50 -15.29 11.99
C LEU A 4 -4.69 -14.14 11.39
N ALA A 5 -5.35 -13.09 10.88
CA ALA A 5 -4.68 -11.88 10.40
C ALA A 5 -3.93 -11.15 11.54
N PHE A 6 -4.44 -11.23 12.78
CA PHE A 6 -3.83 -10.64 13.97
C PHE A 6 -2.73 -11.51 14.60
N VAL A 7 -2.48 -12.73 14.11
CA VAL A 7 -1.39 -13.59 14.58
C VAL A 7 -0.05 -13.20 13.93
N ARG A 8 -0.08 -12.41 12.85
CA ARG A 8 1.13 -11.98 12.14
C ARG A 8 1.87 -10.90 12.93
N VAL A 9 3.11 -11.22 13.32
CA VAL A 9 4.01 -10.29 14.04
C VAL A 9 4.18 -8.96 13.30
N GLY A 10 4.20 -8.99 11.96
CA GLY A 10 4.30 -7.80 11.12
C GLY A 10 3.20 -6.77 11.38
N VAL A 11 1.96 -7.23 11.57
CA VAL A 11 0.79 -6.37 11.84
C VAL A 11 0.95 -5.63 13.18
N TRP A 12 1.45 -6.31 14.22
CA TRP A 12 1.74 -5.69 15.52
C TRP A 12 2.85 -4.64 15.45
N LEU A 13 3.94 -4.94 14.74
CA LEU A 13 5.05 -4.01 14.54
C LEU A 13 4.60 -2.77 13.74
N SER A 14 3.75 -2.97 12.73
CA SER A 14 3.13 -1.89 11.96
C SER A 14 2.20 -1.04 12.83
N GLY A 15 1.39 -1.66 13.68
CA GLY A 15 0.52 -0.97 14.64
C GLY A 15 1.30 -0.12 15.65
N LEU A 16 2.36 -0.68 16.26
CA LEU A 16 3.25 0.07 17.16
C LEU A 16 3.90 1.26 16.44
N ARG A 17 4.32 1.07 15.19
CA ARG A 17 4.92 2.14 14.36
C ARG A 17 3.92 3.24 14.05
N ALA A 18 2.66 2.90 13.75
CA ALA A 18 1.60 3.87 13.51
C ALA A 18 1.28 4.68 14.79
N PHE A 19 1.16 3.99 15.92
CA PHE A 19 0.94 4.61 17.22
C PHE A 19 2.06 5.60 17.59
N ARG A 20 3.33 5.20 17.42
CA ARG A 20 4.50 6.08 17.65
C ARG A 20 4.52 7.32 16.77
N LYS A 21 3.88 7.27 15.60
CA LYS A 21 3.79 8.40 14.66
C LYS A 21 2.54 9.26 14.88
N GLY A 22 1.79 9.02 15.96
CA GLY A 22 0.59 9.79 16.31
C GLY A 22 -0.63 9.48 15.45
N PHE A 23 -0.61 8.40 14.66
CA PHE A 23 -1.77 7.98 13.87
C PHE A 23 -2.74 7.19 14.74
N MET A 24 -3.79 7.86 15.24
CA MET A 24 -5.01 7.22 15.72
C MET A 24 -6.04 7.27 14.58
N GLY A 25 -5.99 6.31 13.66
CA GLY A 25 -6.78 6.34 12.42
C GLY A 25 -7.83 5.23 12.32
N ASN A 26 -9.04 5.62 11.88
CA ASN A 26 -10.18 4.87 11.32
C ASN A 26 -10.30 3.35 11.58
N VAL A 27 -10.21 2.91 12.84
CA VAL A 27 -10.52 1.51 13.23
C VAL A 27 -12.00 1.15 13.02
N LEU A 28 -12.86 2.16 12.80
CA LEU A 28 -14.25 2.04 12.40
C LEU A 28 -14.33 1.85 10.87
N GLY A 29 -14.18 0.60 10.45
CA GLY A 29 -14.30 0.16 9.05
C GLY A 29 -14.06 -1.35 8.95
N GLU A 30 -14.25 -1.93 7.77
CA GLU A 30 -13.80 -3.31 7.49
C GLU A 30 -12.27 -3.35 7.49
N GLY A 31 -11.66 -3.51 8.68
CA GLY A 31 -10.22 -3.68 8.90
C GLY A 31 -9.64 -4.99 8.34
N PHE A 32 -10.26 -5.54 7.29
CA PHE A 32 -9.85 -6.73 6.57
C PHE A 32 -9.47 -6.45 5.11
N VAL A 33 -9.80 -5.26 4.59
CA VAL A 33 -9.44 -4.87 3.23
C VAL A 33 -7.99 -4.43 3.21
N LEU A 34 -7.16 -5.14 2.44
CA LEU A 34 -5.76 -4.78 2.19
C LEU A 34 -5.69 -3.71 1.11
N GLY A 35 -4.75 -2.76 1.28
CA GLY A 35 -4.53 -1.70 0.32
C GLY A 35 -3.72 -2.16 -0.90
N GLY A 36 -3.48 -1.21 -1.81
CA GLY A 36 -2.58 -1.40 -2.93
C GLY A 36 -2.30 -0.09 -3.66
N VAL A 37 -1.19 -0.06 -4.39
CA VAL A 37 -0.76 1.07 -5.21
C VAL A 37 -0.51 0.57 -6.62
N PHE A 38 -1.12 1.23 -7.59
CA PHE A 38 -0.96 0.94 -9.01
C PHE A 38 -0.51 2.20 -9.73
N VAL A 39 0.47 2.05 -10.63
CA VAL A 39 0.83 3.10 -11.60
C VAL A 39 0.37 2.62 -12.96
N ILE A 40 -0.52 3.37 -13.59
CA ILE A 40 -1.13 3.02 -14.88
C ILE A 40 -0.56 3.97 -15.94
N GLY A 41 0.04 3.41 -16.98
CA GLY A 41 0.62 4.14 -18.09
C GLY A 41 -0.41 4.68 -19.08
N ARG A 42 0.03 5.57 -19.96
CA ARG A 42 -0.85 6.19 -20.96
C ARG A 42 -1.13 5.23 -22.12
N GLY A 43 -2.39 5.14 -22.56
CA GLY A 43 -2.79 4.35 -23.72
C GLY A 43 -2.51 2.86 -23.53
N GLN A 44 -1.68 2.28 -24.40
CA GLN A 44 -1.36 0.84 -24.40
C GLN A 44 -0.20 0.46 -23.45
N GLN A 45 0.34 1.41 -22.68
CA GLN A 45 1.44 1.14 -21.74
C GLN A 45 1.07 0.20 -20.58
N GLY A 46 -0.23 0.06 -20.29
CA GLY A 46 -0.72 -0.88 -19.27
C GLY A 46 -0.31 -0.51 -17.85
N ILE A 47 -0.14 -1.52 -16.99
CA ILE A 47 0.26 -1.33 -15.58
C ILE A 47 1.78 -1.26 -15.50
N LEU A 48 2.30 -0.12 -15.05
CA LEU A 48 3.73 0.14 -14.92
C LEU A 48 4.29 -0.23 -13.53
N LEU A 49 3.43 -0.26 -12.52
CA LEU A 49 3.73 -0.75 -11.19
C LEU A 49 2.46 -1.30 -10.55
N GLU A 50 2.59 -2.44 -9.88
CA GLU A 50 1.56 -3.05 -9.06
C GLU A 50 2.16 -3.41 -7.70
N HIS A 51 1.60 -2.84 -6.65
CA HIS A 51 1.89 -3.23 -5.28
C HIS A 51 0.56 -3.54 -4.61
N ARG A 52 0.37 -4.81 -4.22
CA ARG A 52 -0.73 -5.23 -3.36
C ARG A 52 -0.17 -5.44 -1.97
N GLU A 53 -0.78 -4.83 -0.96
CA GLU A 53 -0.36 -5.05 0.42
C GLU A 53 -0.53 -6.53 0.77
N LYS A 54 0.55 -7.18 1.25
CA LYS A 54 0.48 -8.57 1.72
C LYS A 54 -0.12 -8.69 3.11
N GLU A 55 0.03 -7.64 3.89
CA GLU A 55 -0.46 -7.49 5.26
C GLU A 55 -0.57 -6.00 5.62
N PHE A 56 -1.31 -5.70 6.69
CA PHE A 56 -1.50 -4.34 7.14
C PHE A 56 -0.18 -3.64 7.48
N GLY A 57 0.04 -2.50 6.85
CA GLY A 57 1.25 -1.71 7.02
C GLY A 57 2.44 -2.20 6.21
N ASP A 58 2.26 -3.20 5.33
CA ASP A 58 3.11 -3.38 4.16
C ASP A 58 3.04 -2.09 3.32
N LYS A 59 4.19 -1.57 2.91
CA LYS A 59 4.27 -0.26 2.26
C LYS A 59 4.96 -0.39 0.93
N VAL A 60 4.35 0.22 -0.08
CA VAL A 60 4.99 0.37 -1.37
C VAL A 60 6.29 1.15 -1.25
N ASN A 61 7.29 0.78 -2.06
CA ASN A 61 8.51 1.54 -2.21
C ASN A 61 8.22 2.83 -3.00
N ILE A 62 8.29 3.98 -2.34
CA ILE A 62 8.00 5.29 -2.95
C ILE A 62 8.94 5.58 -4.14
N SER A 63 10.20 5.15 -4.07
CA SER A 63 11.15 5.35 -5.17
C SER A 63 10.73 4.60 -6.43
N GLU A 64 10.18 3.39 -6.29
CA GLU A 64 9.67 2.60 -7.41
C GLU A 64 8.41 3.24 -8.01
N VAL A 65 7.51 3.77 -7.16
CA VAL A 65 6.34 4.52 -7.61
C VAL A 65 6.76 5.73 -8.44
N LEU A 66 7.72 6.52 -7.95
CA LEU A 66 8.22 7.69 -8.66
C LEU A 66 8.92 7.31 -9.98
N GLN A 67 9.68 6.22 -10.00
CA GLN A 67 10.31 5.73 -11.23
C GLN A 67 9.29 5.24 -12.24
N ALA A 68 8.26 4.51 -11.80
CA ALA A 68 7.17 4.06 -12.66
C ALA A 68 6.38 5.25 -13.22
N ALA A 69 6.07 6.25 -12.39
CA ALA A 69 5.37 7.46 -12.81
C ALA A 69 6.16 8.26 -13.85
N LYS A 70 7.48 8.34 -13.71
CA LYS A 70 8.37 9.01 -14.70
C LYS A 70 8.39 8.35 -16.08
N LYS A 71 7.97 7.09 -16.21
CA LYS A 71 7.85 6.41 -17.51
C LYS A 71 6.62 6.86 -18.30
N ILE A 72 5.69 7.58 -17.66
CA ILE A 72 4.50 8.12 -18.31
C ILE A 72 4.91 9.39 -19.06
N PRO A 73 4.78 9.45 -20.39
CA PRO A 73 5.07 10.66 -21.13
C PRO A 73 4.08 11.75 -20.75
N LEU A 74 4.58 12.96 -20.47
CA LEU A 74 3.77 14.16 -20.44
C LEU A 74 3.25 14.34 -21.88
N GLY A 75 1.93 14.44 -22.05
CA GLY A 75 1.35 14.59 -23.39
C GLY A 75 1.97 15.78 -24.13
N ASN A 76 1.99 15.71 -25.46
CA ASN A 76 2.32 16.86 -26.31
C ASN A 76 1.36 18.03 -26.06
#